data_AF-A0ABD4Z6U0-F1
#
_entry.id   AF-A0ABD4Z6U0-F1
#
_cell.length_a   1.000
_cell.length_b   1.000
_cell.length_c   1.000
_cell.angle_alpha   90.00
_cell.angle_beta   90.00
_cell.angle_gamma   90.00
#
_symmetry.space_group_name_H-M   'P 1'
#
loop_
_entity.id
_entity.type
_entity.pdbx_description
1 polymer ?
#
loop_
_entity_poly.entity_id
_entity_poly.type
_entity_poly.pdbx_seq_one_letter_code
_entity_poly.pdbx_strand_id
1 'polypeptide(L)' 'MVKSYIEEAEKRLRVAEMMLKEKSYAYTIRQCQEAVELSLKAALRLVGVEPPKWRDVGPVLVEFSERFPS' A
#
# COMPACT_ATOMS: atom_id res chain seq x y z
N MET A 1 -1.86 -1.06 -14.72
CA MET A 1 -0.81 -0.88 -13.70
C MET A 1 -1.38 -0.45 -12.35
N VAL A 2 -2.15 0.65 -12.22
CA VAL A 2 -2.79 1.02 -10.93
C VAL A 2 -3.69 -0.09 -10.37
N LYS A 3 -4.58 -0.64 -11.20
CA LYS A 3 -5.50 -1.72 -10.81
C LYS A 3 -4.77 -2.95 -10.23
N SER A 4 -3.62 -3.32 -10.80
CA SER A 4 -2.83 -4.45 -10.31
C SER A 4 -2.17 -4.19 -8.94
N TYR A 5 -1.85 -2.93 -8.61
CA TYR A 5 -1.37 -2.59 -7.26
C TYR A 5 -2.49 -2.78 -6.23
N ILE A 6 -3.71 -2.33 -6.53
CA ILE A 6 -4.86 -2.49 -5.65
C ILE A 6 -5.23 -3.96 -5.48
N GLU A 7 -5.31 -4.72 -6.58
CA GLU A 7 -5.60 -6.16 -6.54
C GLU A 7 -4.56 -6.93 -5.69
N GLU A 8 -3.28 -6.54 -5.76
CA GLU A 8 -2.24 -7.17 -4.94
C GLU A 8 -2.32 -6.73 -3.47
N ALA A 9 -2.66 -5.47 -3.19
CA ALA A 9 -2.90 -4.99 -1.83
C ALA A 9 -4.04 -5.76 -1.15
N GLU A 10 -5.15 -6.00 -1.87
CA GLU A 10 -6.26 -6.82 -1.37
C GLU A 10 -5.83 -8.27 -1.09
N LYS A 11 -4.98 -8.87 -1.93
CA LYS A 11 -4.43 -10.20 -1.64
C LYS A 11 -3.60 -10.19 -0.36
N ARG A 12 -2.77 -9.17 -0.15
CA ARG A 12 -1.98 -9.01 1.08
C ARG A 12 -2.88 -8.90 2.32
N LEU A 13 -3.99 -8.15 2.24
CA LEU A 13 -4.95 -8.08 3.34
C LEU A 13 -5.59 -9.44 3.64
N ARG A 14 -6.02 -10.20 2.61
CA ARG A 14 -6.56 -11.56 2.81
C ARG A 14 -5.56 -12.49 3.49
N VAL A 15 -4.28 -12.42 3.11
CA VAL A 15 -3.22 -13.20 3.76
C VAL A 15 -2.97 -12.71 5.19
N ALA A 16 -2.98 -11.40 5.44
CA ALA A 16 -2.83 -10.84 6.78
C ALA A 16 -3.92 -11.34 7.74
N GLU A 17 -5.18 -11.39 7.29
CA GLU A 17 -6.29 -11.93 8.08
C GLU A 17 -6.11 -13.41 8.43
N MET A 18 -5.61 -14.20 7.49
CA MET A 18 -5.29 -15.62 7.73
C MET A 18 -4.17 -15.77 8.77
N MET A 19 -3.07 -15.02 8.60
CA MET A 19 -1.93 -15.03 9.53
C MET A 19 -2.32 -14.57 10.94
N LEU A 20 -3.23 -13.61 11.03
CA LEU A 20 -3.73 -13.12 12.31
C LEU A 20 -4.50 -14.21 13.08
N LYS A 21 -5.36 -14.97 12.37
CA LYS A 21 -6.09 -16.12 12.95
C LYS A 21 -5.14 -17.19 13.48
N GLU A 22 -3.99 -17.37 12.83
CA GLU A 22 -2.93 -18.28 13.25
C GLU A 22 -2.01 -17.71 14.34
N LYS A 23 -2.28 -16.49 14.84
CA LYS A 23 -1.42 -15.76 15.80
C LYS A 23 0.00 -15.51 15.27
N SER A 24 0.16 -15.53 13.95
CA SER A 24 1.41 -15.24 13.26
C SER A 24 1.60 -13.73 13.11
N TYR A 25 1.87 -13.05 14.22
CA TYR A 25 1.84 -11.58 14.30
C TYR A 25 2.89 -10.90 13.41
N ALA A 26 4.12 -11.43 13.38
CA ALA A 26 5.18 -10.87 12.55
C ALA A 26 4.82 -10.91 11.05
N TYR A 27 4.22 -12.00 10.58
CA TYR A 27 3.77 -12.12 9.20
C TYR A 27 2.53 -11.26 8.93
N THR A 28 1.60 -11.16 9.89
CA THR A 28 0.46 -10.24 9.80
C THR A 28 0.93 -8.81 9.55
N ILE A 29 1.84 -8.31 10.39
CA ILE A 29 2.39 -6.94 10.27
C ILE A 29 3.05 -6.74 8.91
N ARG A 30 3.85 -7.70 8.45
CA ARG A 30 4.51 -7.62 7.14
C ARG A 30 3.50 -7.51 5.99
N GLN A 31 2.47 -8.35 5.99
CA GLN A 31 1.44 -8.32 4.95
C GLN A 31 0.66 -7.00 4.96
N CYS A 32 0.34 -6.47 6.15
CA CYS A 32 -0.27 -5.14 6.28
C CYS A 32 0.64 -4.03 5.74
N GLN A 33 1.94 -4.07 6.04
CA GLN A 33 2.89 -3.07 5.52
C GLN A 33 2.96 -3.11 3.99
N GLU A 34 3.06 -4.29 3.39
CA GLU A 34 3.06 -4.44 1.93
C GLU A 34 1.73 -3.96 1.31
N ALA A 35 0.59 -4.22 1.94
CA ALA A 35 -0.71 -3.73 1.49
C ALA A 35 -0.80 -2.19 1.50
N VAL A 36 -0.30 -1.56 2.56
CA VAL A 36 -0.23 -0.09 2.67
C VAL A 36 0.69 0.48 1.59
N GLU A 37 1.89 -0.07 1.42
CA GLU A 37 2.83 0.38 0.40
C GLU A 37 2.23 0.31 -1.02
N LEU A 38 1.60 -0.80 -1.37
CA LEU A 38 0.95 -0.98 -2.68
C LEU A 38 -0.19 0.02 -2.90
N SER A 39 -1.00 0.25 -1.86
CA SER A 39 -2.13 1.19 -1.90
C SER A 39 -1.65 2.63 -2.09
N LEU A 40 -0.61 3.03 -1.36
CA LEU A 40 -0.03 4.37 -1.47
C LEU A 40 0.65 4.58 -2.83
N LYS A 41 1.34 3.56 -3.37
CA LYS A 41 1.90 3.60 -4.73
C LYS A 41 0.82 3.74 -5.79
N ALA A 42 -0.32 3.05 -5.62
CA ALA A 42 -1.46 3.19 -6.50
C ALA A 42 -2.05 4.60 -6.44
N ALA A 43 -2.19 5.18 -5.23
CA ALA A 43 -2.69 6.53 -5.01
C ALA A 43 -1.81 7.59 -5.70
N LEU A 44 -0.48 7.52 -5.55
CA LEU A 44 0.45 8.40 -6.26
C LEU A 44 0.29 8.31 -7.78
N ARG A 45 0.20 7.09 -8.32
CA ARG A 45 0.01 6.88 -9.76
C ARG A 45 -1.33 7.43 -10.27
N LEU A 46 -2.39 7.37 -9.46
CA LEU A 46 -3.71 7.93 -9.81
C LEU A 46 -3.66 9.45 -9.99
N VAL A 47 -2.84 10.15 -9.21
CA VAL A 47 -2.64 11.60 -9.30
C VAL A 47 -1.49 12.00 -10.23
N GLY A 48 -1.03 11.07 -11.08
CA GLY A 48 0.01 11.32 -12.07
C GLY A 48 1.43 11.47 -11.48
N VAL A 49 1.67 10.95 -10.29
CA VAL A 49 2.99 10.94 -9.63
C VAL A 49 3.59 9.54 -9.73
N GLU A 50 4.80 9.44 -10.27
CA GLU A 50 5.53 8.17 -10.30
C GLU A 50 6.10 7.89 -8.90
N PRO A 51 5.75 6.77 -8.25
CA PRO A 51 6.24 6.47 -6.91
C PRO A 51 7.75 6.18 -6.91
N PRO A 52 8.47 6.53 -5.83
CA PRO A 52 9.90 6.28 -5.73
C PRO A 52 10.20 4.78 -5.65
N LYS A 53 11.46 4.41 -5.91
CA LYS A 53 11.93 3.01 -5.87
C LYS A 53 12.06 2.45 -4.44
N TRP A 54 12.06 3.29 -3.41
CA TRP A 54 12.10 2.85 -2.01
C TRP A 54 10.71 2.50 -1.47
N ARG A 55 10.64 1.94 -0.25
CA ARG A 55 9.41 1.36 0.33
C ARG A 55 8.49 2.38 0.96
N ASP A 56 9.03 3.28 1.79
CA ASP A 56 8.21 4.31 2.45
C ASP A 56 7.91 5.46 1.48
N VAL A 57 6.68 5.48 0.99
CA VAL A 57 6.19 6.51 0.06
C VAL A 57 5.35 7.57 0.76
N GLY A 58 5.11 7.45 2.08
CA GLY A 58 4.29 8.38 2.85
C GLY A 58 4.70 9.85 2.70
N PRO A 59 6.00 10.20 2.81
CA PRO A 59 6.46 11.56 2.60
C PRO A 59 6.12 12.14 1.22
N VAL A 60 6.08 11.30 0.17
CA VAL A 60 5.74 11.74 -1.18
C VAL A 60 4.25 12.07 -1.29
N LEU A 61 3.37 11.34 -0.59
CA LEU A 61 1.96 11.72 -0.56
C LEU A 61 1.75 13.09 0.10
N VAL A 62 2.52 13.39 1.16
CA VAL A 62 2.47 14.69 1.83
C VAL A 62 2.98 15.80 0.91
N GLU A 63 4.07 15.56 0.17
CA GLU A 63 4.61 16.51 -0.81
C GLU A 63 3.59 16.87 -1.91
N PHE A 64 2.79 15.90 -2.33
CA PHE A 64 1.78 16.07 -3.40
C PHE A 64 0.35 16.15 -2.87
N SER A 65 0.14 16.55 -1.62
CA SER A 65 -1.18 16.53 -0.96
C SER A 65 -2.26 17.32 -1.73
N GLU A 66 -1.88 18.41 -2.38
CA GLU A 66 -2.78 19.27 -3.18
C GLU A 66 -3.40 18.56 -4.39
N ARG A 67 -2.84 17.41 -4.82
CA ARG A 67 -3.35 16.62 -5.94
C ARG A 67 -4.39 15.58 -5.52
N PHE A 68 -4.61 15.41 -4.23
CA PHE A 68 -5.60 14.48 -3.68
C PHE A 68 -6.92 15.23 -3.35
N PRO A 69 -8.06 14.51 -3.29
CA PRO A 69 -9.31 15.10 -2.82
C PRO A 69 -9.17 15.71 -1.41
N SER A 70 -9.94 16.78 -1.16
CA SER A 70 -10.03 17.45 0.15
C SER A 70 -10.92 16.70 1.14
#